data_AF-A0A0E9P8Z8-F1
#
_entry.id   AF-A0A0E9P8Z8-F1
#
_cell.length_a   1.000
_cell.length_b   1.000
_cell.length_c   1.000
_cell.angle_alpha   90.00
_cell.angle_beta   90.00
_cell.angle_gamma   90.00
#
_symmetry.space_group_name_H-M   'P 1'
#
loop_
_entity.id
_entity.type
_entity.pdbx_description
1 polymer ?
#
loop_
_entity_poly.entity_id
_entity_poly.type
_entity_poly.pdbx_seq_one_letter_code
_entity_poly.pdbx_strand_id
1 'polypeptide(L)'
;MSKPIKVHCSDYDSDGSHDLIGIFETNVSELQKAGQGSPVQFDCIYPQKKQKKKSYKNSGVVRIKSCKIEQQFTFPGLCDGRLPDQFHSGD
;
A
#
# COMPACT_ATOMS: atom_id res chain seq x y z
N MET A 1 -2.41 -11.79 8.09
CA MET A 1 -1.84 -10.56 7.51
C MET A 1 -0.70 -10.82 6.50
N SER A 2 -0.39 -12.07 6.16
CA SER A 2 0.73 -12.46 5.28
C SER A 2 0.33 -12.70 3.82
N LYS A 3 -0.93 -12.42 3.43
CA LYS A 3 -1.34 -12.56 2.04
C LYS A 3 -0.52 -11.59 1.17
N PRO A 4 0.07 -12.05 0.06
CA PRO A 4 0.83 -11.18 -0.83
C PRO A 4 -0.03 -10.08 -1.44
N ILE A 5 0.52 -8.88 -1.52
CA ILE A 5 -0.04 -7.70 -2.18
C ILE A 5 0.96 -7.31 -3.26
N LYS A 6 0.49 -7.29 -4.51
CA LYS A 6 1.29 -6.85 -5.66
C LYS A 6 0.91 -5.42 -6.01
N VAL A 7 1.89 -4.52 -5.99
CA VAL A 7 1.70 -3.10 -6.28
C VAL A 7 2.31 -2.80 -7.66
N HIS A 8 1.52 -2.18 -8.52
CA HIS A 8 1.95 -1.66 -9.81
C HIS A 8 2.08 -0.14 -9.72
N CYS A 9 3.20 0.39 -10.20
CA CYS A 9 3.43 1.82 -10.34
C CYS A 9 3.53 2.13 -11.84
N SER A 10 2.66 3.02 -12.31
CA SER A 10 2.59 3.43 -13.72
C SER A 10 2.61 4.95 -13.83
N ASP A 11 3.13 5.44 -14.95
CA ASP A 11 2.98 6.83 -15.35
C ASP A 11 1.55 7.07 -15.83
N TYR A 12 1.00 8.24 -15.52
CA TYR A 12 -0.36 8.57 -15.89
C TYR A 12 -0.39 9.27 -17.25
N ASP A 13 -1.24 8.76 -18.14
CA ASP A 13 -1.43 9.21 -19.50
C ASP A 13 -2.94 9.39 -19.74
N SER A 14 -3.34 10.55 -20.25
CA SER A 14 -4.78 10.88 -20.38
C SER A 14 -5.53 9.99 -21.38
N ASP A 15 -4.81 9.28 -22.25
CA ASP A 15 -5.39 8.37 -23.25
C ASP A 15 -5.55 6.91 -22.73
N GLY A 16 -5.12 6.63 -21.50
CA GLY A 16 -5.19 5.32 -20.87
C GLY A 16 -4.05 4.36 -21.22
N SER A 17 -3.06 4.80 -22.00
CA SER A 17 -1.90 3.98 -22.40
C SER A 17 -0.77 3.95 -21.36
N HIS A 18 -1.12 4.02 -20.08
CA HIS A 18 -0.22 4.13 -18.93
C HIS A 18 1.04 3.25 -19.00
N ASP A 19 2.21 3.88 -19.03
CA ASP A 19 3.50 3.19 -19.02
C ASP A 19 3.86 2.61 -17.64
N LEU A 20 4.20 1.31 -17.60
CA LEU A 20 4.61 0.67 -16.35
C LEU A 20 6.01 1.13 -15.92
N ILE A 21 6.10 1.81 -14.77
CA ILE A 21 7.36 2.20 -14.12
C ILE A 21 8.00 1.00 -13.42
N GLY A 22 7.19 0.21 -12.72
CA GLY A 22 7.66 -1.01 -12.06
C GLY A 22 6.66 -1.62 -11.09
N ILE A 23 7.10 -2.72 -10.47
CA ILE A 23 6.29 -3.57 -9.62
C ILE A 23 7.09 -3.91 -8.37
N PHE A 24 6.40 -4.00 -7.24
CA PHE A 24 6.92 -4.66 -6.04
C PHE A 24 5.82 -5.51 -5.38
N GLU A 25 6.24 -6.46 -4.55
CA GLU A 25 5.35 -7.28 -3.74
C GLU A 25 5.61 -7.02 -2.26
N THR A 26 4.55 -7.06 -1.46
CA THR A 26 4.61 -6.89 0.00
C THR A 26 3.44 -7.61 0.67
N ASN A 27 3.22 -7.40 1.96
CA ASN A 27 2.03 -7.80 2.69
C ASN A 27 1.74 -6.81 3.82
N VAL A 28 0.58 -6.95 4.47
CA VAL A 28 0.16 -6.03 5.55
C VAL A 28 1.16 -6.03 6.71
N SER A 29 1.70 -7.19 7.09
CA SER A 29 2.69 -7.28 8.17
C SER A 29 3.98 -6.49 7.88
N GLU A 30 4.42 -6.43 6.62
CA GLU A 30 5.56 -5.61 6.21
C GLU A 30 5.23 -4.12 6.18
N LEU A 31 4.06 -3.77 5.65
CA LEU A 31 3.60 -2.38 5.62
C LEU A 31 3.47 -1.80 7.02
N GLN A 32 2.98 -2.58 7.99
CA GLN A 32 2.84 -2.17 9.40
C GLN A 32 4.17 -1.90 10.11
N LYS A 33 5.31 -2.32 9.56
CA LYS A 33 6.62 -1.92 10.10
C LYS A 33 6.89 -0.43 9.90
N ALA A 34 6.14 0.24 9.01
CA ALA A 34 6.21 1.69 8.83
C ALA A 34 5.55 2.44 9.99
N GLY A 35 6.29 3.31 10.65
CA GLY A 35 5.82 4.14 11.76
C GLY A 35 6.43 5.54 11.74
N GLN A 36 6.04 6.38 12.70
CA GLN A 36 6.55 7.75 12.82
C GLN A 36 8.09 7.75 12.87
N GLY A 37 8.72 8.25 11.81
CA GLY A 37 10.18 8.33 11.67
C GLY A 37 10.86 7.10 11.06
N SER A 38 10.19 5.95 10.98
CA SER A 38 10.75 4.71 10.42
C SER A 38 9.93 4.22 9.22
N PRO A 39 10.25 4.68 8.00
CA PRO A 39 9.57 4.22 6.79
C PRO A 39 9.95 2.77 6.45
N VAL A 40 9.13 2.09 5.64
CA VAL A 40 9.60 0.94 4.85
C VAL A 40 9.78 1.33 3.40
N GLN A 41 10.70 0.64 2.71
CA GLN A 41 11.09 0.94 1.34
C GLN A 41 11.05 -0.32 0.50
N PHE A 42 10.56 -0.19 -0.73
CA PHE A 42 10.51 -1.27 -1.71
C PHE A 42 11.09 -0.81 -3.04
N ASP A 43 11.98 -1.61 -3.61
CA ASP A 43 12.50 -1.37 -4.94
C ASP A 43 11.38 -1.53 -5.97
N CYS A 44 11.18 -0.51 -6.81
CA CYS A 44 10.22 -0.56 -7.90
C CYS A 44 10.90 -1.21 -9.12
N ILE A 45 10.51 -2.44 -9.47
CA ILE A 45 11.19 -3.22 -10.50
C ILE A 45 10.36 -3.29 -11.77
N TYR A 46 10.86 -2.75 -12.88
CA TYR A 46 10.32 -3.04 -14.21
C TYR A 46 10.82 -4.40 -14.73
N PRO A 47 9.95 -5.44 -14.84
CA PRO A 47 10.40 -6.79 -15.13
C PRO A 47 11.06 -6.93 -16.51
N GLN A 48 10.55 -6.21 -17.52
CA GLN A 48 11.06 -6.28 -18.88
C GLN A 48 12.47 -5.67 -18.99
N LYS A 49 12.73 -4.56 -18.29
CA LYS A 49 14.06 -3.93 -18.27
C LYS A 49 15.05 -4.73 -17.44
N LYS A 50 14.62 -5.36 -16.34
CA LYS A 50 15.45 -6.28 -15.55
C LYS A 50 15.95 -7.46 -16.37
N GLN A 51 15.11 -8.02 -17.25
CA GLN A 51 15.51 -9.12 -18.14
C GLN A 51 16.48 -8.66 -19.24
N LYS A 52 16.33 -7.42 -19.74
CA LYS A 52 17.11 -6.90 -20.88
C LYS A 52 18.45 -6.27 -20.48
N LYS A 53 18.57 -5.67 -19.30
CA LYS A 53 19.75 -4.86 -18.90
C LYS A 53 20.41 -5.42 -17.64
N LYS A 54 21.59 -6.03 -17.77
CA LYS A 54 22.34 -6.62 -16.63
C LYS A 54 22.70 -5.63 -15.52
N SER A 55 22.94 -4.36 -15.86
CA SER A 55 23.26 -3.30 -14.89
C SER A 55 22.04 -2.64 -14.26
N TYR A 56 20.82 -3.05 -14.64
CA TYR A 56 19.60 -2.49 -14.10
C TYR A 56 19.40 -2.89 -12.63
N LYS A 57 19.17 -1.89 -11.78
CA LYS A 57 18.92 -2.10 -10.34
C LYS A 57 17.43 -1.97 -10.01
N ASN A 58 16.85 -0.78 -10.23
CA ASN A 58 15.43 -0.50 -10.05
C ASN A 58 15.01 0.73 -10.89
N SER A 59 13.72 1.04 -10.93
CA SER A 59 13.13 2.25 -11.51
C SER A 59 12.85 3.32 -10.43
N GLY A 60 13.50 3.21 -9.26
CA GLY A 60 13.21 4.00 -8.07
C GLY A 60 12.80 3.16 -6.88
N VAL A 61 12.49 3.84 -5.77
CA VAL A 61 12.13 3.24 -4.48
C VAL A 61 10.81 3.82 -4.00
N VAL A 62 9.86 2.96 -3.66
CA VAL A 62 8.58 3.36 -3.05
C VAL A 62 8.74 3.37 -1.54
N ARG A 63 8.51 4.52 -0.91
CA ARG A 63 8.67 4.73 0.54
C ARG A 63 7.31 4.87 1.22
N ILE A 64 6.97 3.89 2.05
CA ILE A 64 5.76 3.92 2.88
C ILE A 64 6.10 4.58 4.21
N LYS A 65 5.48 5.74 4.48
CA LYS A 65 5.75 6.55 5.68
C LYS A 65 5.01 6.04 6.92
N SER A 66 3.82 5.50 6.75
CA SER A 66 2.97 5.00 7.83
C SER A 66 1.95 4.01 7.29
N CYS A 67 1.60 3.01 8.09
CA CYS A 67 0.49 2.11 7.81
C CYS A 67 -0.32 1.91 9.11
N LYS A 68 -1.61 2.21 9.08
CA LYS A 68 -2.53 2.04 10.22
C LYS A 68 -3.65 1.12 9.79
N ILE A 69 -3.96 0.12 10.63
CA ILE A 69 -5.16 -0.70 10.45
C ILE A 69 -6.25 -0.06 11.28
N GLU A 70 -7.36 0.27 10.63
CA GLU A 70 -8.53 0.86 11.27
C GLU A 70 -9.73 -0.06 11.04
N GLN A 71 -10.53 -0.25 12.08
CA GLN A 71 -11.81 -0.93 11.96
C GLN A 71 -12.83 0.07 11.39
N GLN A 72 -13.37 -0.23 10.21
CA GLN A 72 -14.49 0.51 9.65
C GLN A 72 -15.79 -0.28 9.86
N PHE A 73 -16.82 0.41 10.34
CA PHE A 73 -18.16 -0.16 10.45
C PHE A 73 -18.84 -0.12 9.07
N THR A 74 -19.37 -1.26 8.65
CA THR A 74 -20.17 -1.38 7.42
C THR A 74 -21.66 -1.39 7.77
N PHE A 75 -22.51 -1.08 6.79
CA PHE A 75 -23.96 -0.94 6.95
C PHE A 75 -24.63 -2.07 7.77
N PRO A 76 -24.31 -3.36 7.57
CA PRO A 76 -24.89 -4.43 8.40
C PRO A 76 -24.46 -4.38 9.88
N GLY A 77 -23.25 -3.91 10.19
CA GLY A 77 -22.75 -3.80 11.57
C GLY A 77 -23.45 -2.72 12.38
N LEU A 78 -23.98 -1.68 11.71
CA LEU A 78 -24.84 -0.67 12.32
C LEU A 78 -26.20 -1.27 12.73
N CYS A 79 -26.78 -2.10 11.86
CA CYS A 79 -28.07 -2.75 12.11
C CYS A 79 -28.01 -3.81 13.23
N ASP A 80 -26.85 -4.45 13.42
CA ASP A 80 -26.62 -5.48 14.46
C ASP A 80 -26.28 -4.88 15.85
N GLY A 81 -26.47 -3.57 16.05
CA GLY A 81 -26.32 -2.91 17.36
C GLY A 81 -24.89 -2.86 17.90
N ARG A 82 -23.87 -3.18 17.09
CA ARG A 82 -22.45 -3.06 17.48
C ARG A 82 -21.98 -1.62 17.30
N LEU A 83 -22.53 -0.70 18.09
CA LEU A 83 -21.99 0.65 18.21
C LEU A 83 -20.71 0.61 19.05
N PRO A 84 -19.68 1.41 18.71
CA PRO A 84 -18.56 1.64 19.62
C PRO A 84 -19.02 2.47 20.83
N ASP A 85 -18.59 2.08 22.04
CA ASP A 85 -18.75 2.82 23.32
C ASP A 85 -17.99 4.18 23.31
N GLN A 86 -18.35 5.09 22.42
CA GLN A 86 -17.79 6.45 22.36
C GLN A 86 -18.93 7.45 22.12
N PHE A 87 -19.92 7.46 23.01
CA PHE A 87 -20.65 8.68 23.35
C PHE A 87 -20.16 9.11 24.74
N HIS A 88 -19.04 9.86 24.79
CA HIS A 88 -18.82 10.75 25.92
C HIS A 88 -19.75 11.94 25.71
N SER A 89 -20.88 11.92 26.38
CA SER A 89 -21.68 13.12 26.64
C SER A 89 -20.79 14.10 27.41
N GLY A 90 -20.33 15.14 26.72
CA GLY A 90 -19.86 16.35 27.38
C GLY A 90 -21.07 17.16 27.78
N ASP A 91 -21.42 17.09 29.06
CA ASP A 91 -22.04 18.15 29.86
C ASP A 91 -21.25 18.24 31.18
#